data_AF-A0A822HT78-F1
#
_entry.id   AF-A0A822HT78-F1
#
_cell.length_a   1.000
_cell.length_b   1.000
_cell.length_c   1.000
_cell.angle_alpha   90.00
_cell.angle_beta   90.00
_cell.angle_gamma   90.00
#
_symmetry.space_group_name_H-M   'P 1'
#
loop_
_entity.id
_entity.type
_entity.pdbx_description
1 polymer ?
#
loop_
_entity_poly.entity_id
_entity_poly.type
_entity_poly.pdbx_seq_one_letter_code
_entity_poly.pdbx_strand_id
1 'polypeptide(L)'
;LKDGEELKPSDHVKVTPTSPTTTEVQIVKVKPEDEGDYTVEVEGVEQPLVRLKVHPKPVIRQEIQLPKVKFNEKETLTIVCQFDATPEEPFSFLHNEQPIVPDSRVTT
;
A
#
# COMPACT_ATOMS: atom_id res chain seq x y z
N LEU A 1 5.63 9.04 22.02
CA LEU A 1 4.84 10.02 21.27
C LEU A 1 5.05 9.77 19.78
N LYS A 2 4.10 10.20 18.95
CA LYS A 2 4.23 10.26 17.50
C LYS A 2 4.00 11.71 17.09
N ASP A 3 4.99 12.33 16.47
CA ASP A 3 4.95 13.75 16.06
C ASP A 3 4.58 14.70 17.22
N GLY A 4 4.99 14.34 18.45
CA GLY A 4 4.67 15.08 19.68
C GLY A 4 3.31 14.74 20.32
N GLU A 5 2.48 13.91 19.70
CA GLU A 5 1.20 13.47 20.28
C GLU A 5 1.30 12.11 20.99
N GLU A 6 0.52 11.91 22.05
CA GLU A 6 0.49 10.66 22.79
C GLU A 6 -0.08 9.50 21.94
N LEU A 7 0.69 8.41 21.85
CA LEU A 7 0.26 7.18 21.18
C LEU A 7 -0.71 6.43 22.08
N LYS A 8 -2.01 6.48 21.75
CA LYS A 8 -3.06 5.80 22.50
C LYS A 8 -3.16 4.32 22.11
N PRO A 9 -3.12 3.39 23.07
CA PRO A 9 -3.35 1.97 22.81
C PRO A 9 -4.72 1.74 22.15
N SER A 10 -4.75 0.95 21.09
CA SER A 10 -5.95 0.61 20.31
C SER A 10 -5.76 -0.73 19.58
N ASP A 11 -6.75 -1.16 18.81
CA ASP A 11 -6.61 -2.34 17.93
C ASP A 11 -5.49 -2.16 16.88
N HIS A 12 -5.19 -0.91 16.54
CA HIS A 12 -4.15 -0.51 15.59
C HIS A 12 -2.77 -0.37 16.25
N VAL A 13 -2.70 0.12 17.50
CA VAL A 13 -1.45 0.34 18.23
C VAL A 13 -1.46 -0.43 19.54
N LYS A 14 -0.61 -1.46 19.65
CA LYS A 14 -0.47 -2.27 20.87
C LYS A 14 0.82 -1.91 21.59
N VAL A 15 0.72 -1.58 22.87
CA VAL A 15 1.88 -1.30 23.72
C VAL A 15 1.97 -2.39 24.76
N THR A 16 3.07 -3.15 24.78
CA THR A 16 3.25 -4.32 25.65
C THR A 16 4.58 -4.22 26.40
N PRO A 17 4.58 -4.08 27.73
CA PRO A 17 5.79 -4.21 28.53
C PRO A 17 6.26 -5.67 28.49
N THR A 18 7.46 -5.93 27.97
CA THR A 18 8.04 -7.28 27.89
C THR A 18 9.01 -7.57 29.03
N SER A 19 9.59 -6.53 29.63
CA SER A 19 10.45 -6.62 30.82
C SER A 19 10.45 -5.29 31.60
N PRO A 20 11.04 -5.22 32.81
CA PRO A 20 11.19 -3.96 33.55
C PRO A 20 11.96 -2.87 32.78
N THR A 21 12.75 -3.25 31.78
CA THR A 21 13.58 -2.35 30.98
C THR A 21 13.16 -2.32 29.52
N THR A 22 12.05 -2.97 29.14
CA THR A 22 11.68 -3.13 27.73
C THR A 22 10.17 -3.04 27.55
N THR A 23 9.76 -2.12 26.69
CA THR A 23 8.38 -1.99 26.21
C THR A 23 8.37 -2.08 24.69
N GLU A 24 7.49 -2.91 24.16
CA GLU A 24 7.29 -3.10 22.72
C GLU A 24 6.05 -2.31 22.26
N VAL A 25 6.19 -1.60 21.15
CA VAL A 25 5.07 -0.93 20.47
C VAL A 25 4.88 -1.59 19.11
N GLN A 26 3.71 -2.17 18.89
CA GLN A 26 3.34 -2.85 17.67
C GLN A 26 2.21 -2.09 16.95
N ILE A 27 2.46 -1.68 15.70
CA ILE A 27 1.46 -1.06 14.83
C ILE A 27 0.94 -2.14 13.87
N VAL A 28 -0.34 -2.47 13.99
CA VAL A 28 -1.00 -3.55 13.25
C VAL A 28 -1.62 -2.98 11.99
N LYS A 29 -1.32 -3.56 10.81
CA LYS A 29 -1.82 -3.07 9.49
C LYS A 29 -1.44 -1.60 9.25
N VAL A 30 -0.14 -1.34 9.24
CA VAL A 30 0.46 -0.02 8.99
C VAL A 30 -0.18 0.66 7.78
N LYS A 31 -0.55 1.93 7.95
CA LYS A 31 -1.13 2.81 6.94
C LYS A 31 -0.18 3.98 6.64
N PRO A 32 -0.34 4.67 5.49
CA PRO A 32 0.44 5.88 5.21
C PRO A 32 0.35 6.92 6.34
N GLU A 33 -0.79 6.99 7.02
CA GLU A 33 -1.04 7.86 8.19
C GLU A 33 -0.12 7.54 9.37
N ASP A 34 0.48 6.36 9.47
CA ASP A 34 1.40 5.96 10.55
C ASP A 34 2.84 6.44 10.33
N GLU A 35 3.13 7.00 9.16
CA GLU A 35 4.40 7.70 8.92
C GLU A 35 4.56 8.85 9.92
N GLY A 36 5.79 9.05 10.40
CA GLY A 36 6.09 10.09 11.39
C GLY A 36 7.32 9.80 12.24
N ASP A 37 7.63 10.76 13.11
CA ASP A 37 8.73 10.66 14.07
C ASP A 37 8.21 10.11 15.40
N TYR A 38 8.76 8.96 15.80
CA TYR A 38 8.43 8.30 17.06
C TYR A 38 9.48 8.68 18.09
N THR A 39 9.01 9.17 19.23
CA THR A 39 9.85 9.59 20.35
C THR A 39 9.41 8.88 21.63
N VAL A 40 10.34 8.70 22.56
CA VAL A 40 10.05 8.20 23.91
C VAL A 40 10.28 9.34 24.89
N GLU A 41 9.36 9.54 25.82
CA GLU A 41 9.56 10.49 26.92
C GLU A 41 9.99 9.72 28.18
N VAL A 42 11.13 10.10 28.75
CA VAL A 42 11.66 9.53 29.99
C VAL A 42 11.97 10.68 30.93
N GLU A 43 11.32 10.70 32.10
CA GLU A 43 11.50 11.75 33.13
C GLU A 43 11.28 13.19 32.59
N GLY A 44 10.34 13.37 31.66
CA GLY A 44 10.03 14.67 31.04
C GLY A 44 11.05 15.12 29.98
N VAL A 45 11.95 14.21 29.56
CA VAL A 45 12.87 14.44 28.43
C VAL A 45 12.44 13.56 27.27
N GLU A 46 12.08 14.20 26.16
CA GLU A 46 11.82 13.51 24.90
C GLU A 46 13.14 13.06 24.25
N GLN A 47 13.18 11.80 23.83
CA GLN A 47 14.29 11.19 23.12
C GLN A 47 13.78 10.62 21.78
N PRO A 48 14.44 10.94 20.65
CA PRO A 48 14.04 10.39 19.36
C PRO A 48 14.33 8.89 19.32
N LEU A 49 13.36 8.11 18.86
CA LEU A 49 13.49 6.66 18.73
C LEU A 49 13.75 6.27 17.27
N VAL A 50 12.81 6.62 16.38
CA VAL A 50 12.88 6.25 14.96
C VAL A 50 11.95 7.14 14.13
N ARG A 51 12.33 7.39 12.88
CA ARG A 51 11.44 7.96 11.87
C ARG A 51 10.87 6.83 11.02
N LEU A 52 9.58 6.57 11.12
CA LEU A 52 8.91 5.58 10.27
C LEU A 52 8.63 6.20 8.91
N LYS A 53 8.85 5.43 7.85
CA LYS A 53 8.45 5.75 6.49
C LYS A 53 7.56 4.62 5.97
N VAL A 54 6.35 4.95 5.55
CA VAL A 54 5.38 3.94 5.11
C VAL A 54 5.24 4.04 3.61
N HIS A 55 5.64 2.98 2.92
CA HIS A 55 5.44 2.87 1.48
C HIS A 55 4.12 2.15 1.21
N PRO A 56 3.30 2.65 0.27
CA PRO A 56 2.12 1.93 -0.17
C PRO A 56 2.55 0.57 -0.72
N LYS A 57 1.74 -0.46 -0.44
CA LYS A 57 2.01 -1.79 -0.97
C LYS A 57 2.05 -1.70 -2.50
N PRO A 58 3.13 -2.12 -3.17
CA PRO A 58 3.17 -2.12 -4.62
C PRO A 58 2.05 -3.00 -5.12
N VAL A 59 1.25 -2.47 -6.04
CA VAL A 59 0.13 -3.22 -6.59
C VAL A 59 0.69 -4.31 -7.49
N ILE A 60 0.48 -5.56 -7.09
CA ILE A 60 1.01 -6.70 -7.84
C ILE A 60 -0.06 -7.07 -8.87
N ARG A 61 0.28 -6.91 -10.15
CA ARG A 61 -0.54 -7.41 -11.25
C ARG A 61 -0.64 -8.93 -11.13
N GLN A 62 -1.85 -9.48 -11.11
CA GLN A 62 -2.01 -10.89 -11.45
C GLN A 62 -1.85 -11.05 -12.96
N GLU A 63 -0.92 -11.92 -13.38
CA GLU A 63 -0.86 -12.38 -14.77
C GLU A 63 -2.20 -12.99 -15.15
N ILE A 64 -2.77 -12.49 -16.25
CA ILE A 64 -4.06 -12.95 -16.71
C ILE A 64 -3.87 -13.95 -17.82
N GLN A 65 -4.36 -15.15 -17.55
CA GLN A 65 -4.47 -16.23 -18.52
C GLN A 65 -5.64 -15.91 -19.43
N LEU A 66 -5.36 -15.48 -20.65
CA LEU A 66 -6.39 -15.39 -21.68
C LEU A 66 -6.86 -16.81 -22.03
N PRO A 67 -8.19 -17.03 -22.20
CA PRO A 67 -8.72 -18.36 -22.54
C PRO A 67 -8.20 -18.87 -23.89
N LYS A 68 -7.77 -17.96 -24.77
CA LYS A 68 -7.04 -18.25 -26.00
C LYS A 68 -6.10 -17.09 -26.33
N VAL A 69 -4.99 -17.40 -27.02
CA VAL A 69 -3.98 -16.40 -27.46
C VAL A 69 -4.00 -16.16 -28.97
N LYS A 70 -4.92 -16.81 -29.70
CA LYS A 70 -5.13 -16.64 -31.14
C LYS A 70 -6.58 -16.26 -31.38
N PHE A 71 -6.79 -15.23 -32.18
CA PHE A 71 -8.10 -14.69 -32.51
C PHE A 71 -8.21 -14.52 -34.03
N ASN A 72 -9.42 -14.71 -34.56
CA ASN A 72 -9.75 -14.41 -35.94
C ASN A 72 -10.22 -12.95 -36.08
N GLU A 73 -10.20 -12.41 -37.30
CA GLU A 73 -10.77 -11.10 -37.57
C GLU A 73 -12.23 -11.02 -37.11
N LYS A 74 -12.62 -9.85 -36.57
CA LYS A 74 -13.95 -9.55 -36.02
C LYS A 74 -14.31 -10.29 -34.72
N GLU A 75 -13.42 -11.10 -34.16
CA GLU A 75 -13.61 -11.61 -32.81
C GLU A 75 -13.34 -10.52 -31.76
N THR A 76 -14.08 -10.57 -30.65
CA THR A 76 -13.87 -9.69 -29.50
C THR A 76 -12.91 -10.35 -28.51
N LEU A 77 -11.88 -9.62 -28.10
CA LEU A 77 -10.96 -9.99 -27.02
C LEU A 77 -11.18 -9.04 -25.84
N THR A 78 -11.28 -9.60 -24.63
CA THR A 78 -11.29 -8.85 -23.38
C THR A 78 -10.00 -9.12 -22.63
N ILE A 79 -9.22 -8.07 -22.38
CA ILE A 79 -8.05 -8.13 -21.50
C ILE A 79 -8.48 -7.55 -20.16
N VAL A 80 -8.48 -8.39 -19.13
CA VAL A 80 -8.71 -7.93 -17.76
C VAL A 80 -7.34 -7.55 -17.16
N CYS A 81 -7.32 -6.68 -16.16
CA CYS A 81 -6.18 -6.50 -15.25
C CYS A 81 -6.74 -6.51 -13.82
N GLN A 82 -6.35 -7.50 -13.03
CA GLN A 82 -6.76 -7.60 -11.64
C GLN A 82 -5.59 -7.23 -10.74
N PHE A 83 -5.90 -6.36 -9.79
CA PHE A 83 -4.99 -5.88 -8.77
C PHE A 83 -5.41 -6.46 -7.41
N ASP A 84 -4.44 -6.72 -6.54
CA ASP A 84 -4.67 -7.19 -5.17
C ASP A 84 -5.17 -6.07 -4.23
N ALA A 85 -5.00 -4.82 -4.64
CA ALA A 85 -5.54 -3.62 -4.01
C ALA A 85 -5.82 -2.54 -5.06
N THR A 86 -6.63 -1.54 -4.72
CA THR A 86 -6.86 -0.38 -5.60
C THR A 86 -5.56 0.41 -5.75
N PRO A 87 -5.04 0.62 -6.97
CA PRO A 87 -3.86 1.43 -7.18
C PRO A 87 -4.12 2.90 -6.82
N GLU A 88 -3.17 3.50 -6.11
CA GLU A 88 -3.21 4.93 -5.73
C GLU A 88 -3.00 5.83 -6.95
N GLU A 89 -2.21 5.37 -7.93
CA GLU A 89 -1.97 6.06 -9.19
C GLU A 89 -2.86 5.50 -10.31
N PRO A 90 -3.29 6.35 -11.26
CA PRO A 90 -4.00 5.87 -12.44
C PRO A 90 -3.09 4.95 -13.26
N PHE A 91 -3.66 3.86 -13.76
CA PHE A 91 -2.96 2.93 -14.65
C PHE A 91 -3.47 3.05 -16.09
N SER A 92 -2.69 2.56 -17.05
CA SER A 92 -3.07 2.54 -18.47
C SER A 92 -2.66 1.23 -19.09
N PHE A 93 -3.51 0.68 -19.96
CA PHE A 93 -3.12 -0.43 -20.81
C PHE A 93 -2.22 0.09 -21.94
N LEU A 94 -1.14 -0.62 -22.22
CA LEU A 94 -0.25 -0.31 -23.35
C LEU A 94 -0.32 -1.41 -24.39
N HIS A 95 -0.34 -1.00 -25.67
CA HIS A 95 -0.16 -1.87 -26.82
C HIS A 95 1.07 -1.39 -27.59
N ASN A 96 2.11 -2.24 -27.67
CA ASN A 96 3.40 -1.89 -28.28
C ASN A 96 3.97 -0.57 -27.71
N GLU A 97 4.04 -0.48 -26.38
CA GLU A 97 4.58 0.69 -25.65
C GLU A 97 3.77 1.98 -25.78
N GLN A 98 2.62 1.95 -26.46
CA GLN A 98 1.73 3.10 -26.62
C GLN A 98 0.45 2.92 -25.78
N PRO A 99 -0.01 3.98 -25.09
CA PRO A 99 -1.23 3.91 -24.30
C PRO A 99 -2.44 3.64 -25.19
N ILE A 100 -3.27 2.69 -24.78
CA ILE A 100 -4.54 2.40 -25.42
C ILE A 100 -5.52 3.52 -25.05
N VAL A 101 -5.96 4.28 -26.05
CA VAL A 101 -6.98 5.32 -25.89
C VAL A 101 -8.34 4.73 -26.28
N PRO A 102 -9.38 4.84 -25.44
CA PRO A 102 -10.70 4.35 -25.81
C PRO A 102 -11.25 5.07 -27.05
N ASP A 103 -11.79 4.29 -27.99
CA ASP A 103 -12.37 4.74 -29.25
C ASP A 103 -13.64 3.92 -29.59
N SER A 104 -14.13 4.00 -30.83
CA SER A 104 -15.31 3.24 -31.25
C SER A 104 -15.12 1.71 -31.28
N ARG A 105 -13.88 1.23 -31.20
CA ARG A 105 -13.51 -0.20 -31.22
C ARG A 105 -12.92 -0.67 -29.89
N VAL A 106 -12.44 0.24 -29.05
CA VAL A 106 -11.81 -0.07 -27.76
C VAL A 106 -12.56 0.62 -26.63
N THR A 107 -13.11 -0.19 -25.72
CA THR A 107 -13.74 0.27 -24.49
C THR A 107 -12.90 -0.16 -23.29
N THR A 108 -12.54 0.80 -22.43
CA THR A 108 -11.74 0.60 -21.21
C THR A 108 -12.56 0.85 -19.96
#